data_AF-I4B4Z6-F1
#
_entry.id   AF-I4B4Z6-F1
#
_cell.length_a   1.000
_cell.length_b   1.000
_cell.length_c   1.000
_cell.angle_alpha   90.00
_cell.angle_beta   90.00
_cell.angle_gamma   90.00
#
_symmetry.space_group_name_H-M   'P 1'
#
loop_
_entity.id
_entity.type
_entity.pdbx_description
1 polymer ?
#
loop_
_entity_poly.entity_id
_entity_poly.type
_entity_poly.pdbx_seq_one_letter_code
_entity_poly.pdbx_strand_id
1 'polypeptide(L)'
;MVQIKLASLRQLAGAIALAAALSTPTKIAAVSSAEWKQGLDLINAQNWSAAIEYGESLSQKYPRHHLGFYLIYVGSGNLAATNPDYWQKSTAAALKAASLEPARAAVHRAHAVWCLWNQKDYAGLVAQATRLNAGAVAQIAEHNYLLQINYLTIAYVEQGQLSTGARFYLRLASPFAEKPVIANTANAVSALVGKSAKNLPEPEKWFGFLMTVSRVAETNGYFLSPLAMLALELGDEAYRRRDFTRALQYFSGALDMNRATLAARDGFLHDELRIRQIAATWRKENPQAKGRTLRTALMLLVPETRLNLPANAAEADRFKAGDAAAASFVANKKILSIAIPENQKNFQYFSDSILALTGGEVEWKLKTIPLVGSRVTAVEFHTDPRYNRWIAQAKPQFIEPALKPSVVKQALAADATILMWPGTAKPEQVMITNGGVTEHPWVSGDESTHRALWVSEGDNMLRDGGSALFYHHEFFHLVEWGYYDRPFPKEDHQGQNRSTWPRDYTGTTEFDFYEQSYLKHVLPVDNLARMEWKSSKTWLYKKKLDKR
;
A
#
# COMPACT_ATOMS: atom_id res chain seq x y z
N MET A 1 -12.53 4.73 -84.13
CA MET A 1 -13.63 3.75 -84.24
C MET A 1 -14.65 4.11 -83.16
N VAL A 2 -15.89 4.42 -83.57
CA VAL A 2 -17.14 4.53 -82.76
C VAL A 2 -17.15 5.62 -81.64
N GLN A 3 -17.73 6.80 -81.90
CA GLN A 3 -19.12 7.23 -81.55
C GLN A 3 -19.47 7.18 -80.06
N ILE A 4 -19.94 8.31 -79.50
CA ILE A 4 -21.30 8.44 -78.95
C ILE A 4 -21.72 9.92 -78.80
N LYS A 5 -22.90 10.13 -79.38
CA LYS A 5 -23.95 11.17 -79.37
C LYS A 5 -24.07 12.15 -78.19
N LEU A 6 -24.58 13.32 -78.58
CA LEU A 6 -25.35 14.31 -77.81
C LEU A 6 -26.25 13.71 -76.72
N ALA A 7 -26.23 14.35 -75.54
CA ALA A 7 -27.34 14.35 -74.58
C ALA A 7 -27.67 15.80 -74.13
N SER A 8 -28.73 16.33 -74.76
CA SER A 8 -29.75 17.29 -74.29
C SER A 8 -29.40 18.49 -73.38
N LEU A 9 -29.84 19.67 -73.86
CA LEU A 9 -30.08 20.96 -73.17
C LEU A 9 -30.96 20.92 -71.89
N ARG A 10 -31.25 19.75 -71.31
CA ARG A 10 -31.88 19.61 -69.97
C ARG A 10 -30.86 19.54 -68.83
N GLN A 11 -29.56 19.37 -69.11
CA GLN A 11 -28.53 19.36 -68.07
C GLN A 11 -28.01 20.76 -67.70
N LEU A 12 -28.26 21.81 -68.50
CA LEU A 12 -27.88 23.18 -68.16
C LEU A 12 -28.87 23.91 -67.24
N ALA A 13 -30.13 23.46 -67.15
CA ALA A 13 -31.11 24.04 -66.21
C ALA A 13 -30.98 23.46 -64.78
N GLY A 14 -30.44 22.25 -64.63
CA GLY A 14 -30.17 21.63 -63.32
C GLY A 14 -28.88 22.14 -62.64
N ALA A 15 -27.91 22.62 -63.40
CA ALA A 15 -26.64 23.13 -62.86
C ALA A 15 -26.75 24.56 -62.30
N ILE A 16 -27.67 25.38 -62.81
CA ILE A 16 -27.90 26.74 -62.31
C ILE A 16 -28.79 26.73 -61.05
N ALA A 17 -29.71 25.76 -60.91
CA ALA A 17 -30.49 25.59 -59.69
C ALA A 17 -29.66 25.05 -58.50
N LEU A 18 -28.60 24.27 -58.76
CA LEU A 18 -27.71 23.76 -57.70
C LEU A 18 -26.67 24.81 -57.26
N ALA A 19 -26.24 25.71 -58.15
CA ALA A 19 -25.35 26.82 -57.81
C ALA A 19 -26.07 28.01 -57.13
N ALA A 20 -27.38 28.19 -57.38
CA ALA A 20 -28.20 29.18 -56.68
C ALA A 20 -28.70 28.71 -55.30
N ALA A 21 -28.73 27.39 -55.03
CA ALA A 21 -29.03 26.84 -53.70
C ALA A 21 -27.81 26.80 -52.75
N LEU A 22 -26.58 26.96 -53.29
CA LEU A 22 -25.33 26.94 -52.52
C LEU A 22 -24.75 28.33 -52.22
N SER A 23 -25.49 29.40 -52.52
CA SER A 23 -25.11 30.79 -52.20
C SER A 23 -26.12 31.49 -51.29
N THR A 24 -26.78 30.74 -50.40
CA THR A 24 -27.12 31.36 -49.12
C THR A 24 -25.83 31.41 -48.31
N PRO A 25 -25.25 32.60 -48.04
CA PRO A 25 -24.37 32.68 -46.90
C PRO A 25 -25.27 32.33 -45.73
N THR A 26 -25.15 31.11 -45.21
CA THR A 26 -25.49 30.90 -43.82
C THR A 26 -24.51 31.81 -43.09
N LYS A 27 -24.92 33.06 -42.88
CA LYS A 27 -24.32 33.95 -41.89
C LYS A 27 -24.34 33.09 -40.65
N ILE A 28 -23.21 32.49 -40.30
CA ILE A 28 -23.00 31.94 -38.98
C ILE A 28 -23.21 33.18 -38.12
N ALA A 29 -24.38 33.26 -37.49
CA ALA A 29 -24.74 34.43 -36.72
C ALA A 29 -23.71 34.47 -35.60
N ALA A 30 -22.77 35.40 -35.71
CA ALA A 30 -21.71 35.58 -34.75
C ALA A 30 -22.29 36.33 -33.56
N VAL A 31 -21.85 35.94 -32.37
CA VAL A 31 -22.17 36.71 -31.16
C VAL A 31 -21.57 38.11 -31.31
N SER A 32 -22.37 39.14 -31.05
CA SER A 32 -21.90 40.53 -31.13
C SER A 32 -20.93 40.86 -29.99
N SER A 33 -20.07 41.87 -30.19
CA SER A 33 -19.17 42.35 -29.14
C SER A 33 -19.91 42.82 -27.88
N ALA A 34 -21.13 43.34 -28.03
CA ALA A 34 -21.98 43.74 -26.90
C ALA A 34 -22.48 42.54 -26.10
N GLU A 35 -22.95 41.49 -26.77
CA GLU A 35 -23.38 40.24 -26.11
C GLU A 35 -22.20 39.52 -25.44
N TRP A 36 -21.02 39.56 -26.06
CA TRP A 36 -19.80 39.03 -25.46
C TRP A 36 -19.44 39.78 -24.17
N LYS A 37 -19.44 41.12 -24.21
CA LYS A 37 -19.15 41.95 -23.05
C LYS A 37 -20.15 41.72 -21.93
N GLN A 38 -21.45 41.70 -22.23
CA GLN A 38 -22.49 41.43 -21.24
C GLN A 38 -22.27 40.08 -20.54
N GLY A 39 -21.95 39.03 -21.30
CA GLY A 39 -21.65 37.71 -20.73
C GLY A 39 -20.46 37.76 -19.77
N LEU A 40 -19.36 38.42 -20.16
CA LEU A 40 -18.18 38.57 -19.31
C LEU A 40 -18.47 39.42 -18.06
N ASP A 41 -19.25 40.49 -18.18
CA ASP A 41 -19.62 41.35 -17.05
C ASP A 41 -20.38 40.55 -15.97
N LEU A 42 -21.27 39.62 -16.38
CA LEU A 42 -21.95 38.72 -15.45
C LEU A 42 -20.99 37.78 -14.71
N ILE A 43 -20.00 37.22 -15.41
CA ILE A 43 -18.96 36.37 -14.82
C ILE A 43 -18.09 37.17 -13.85
N ASN A 44 -17.65 38.38 -14.24
CA ASN A 44 -16.82 39.25 -13.42
C ASN A 44 -17.56 39.73 -12.16
N ALA A 45 -18.87 39.97 -12.27
CA ALA A 45 -19.74 40.29 -11.14
C ALA A 45 -20.12 39.07 -10.28
N GLN A 46 -19.66 37.86 -10.65
CA GLN A 46 -20.00 36.59 -10.00
C GLN A 46 -21.51 36.32 -9.92
N ASN A 47 -22.29 36.88 -10.86
CA ASN A 47 -23.73 36.65 -10.93
C ASN A 47 -24.01 35.36 -11.70
N TRP A 48 -23.76 34.23 -11.05
CA TRP A 48 -23.75 32.91 -11.69
C TRP A 48 -25.09 32.48 -12.25
N SER A 49 -26.20 32.73 -11.53
CA SER A 49 -27.54 32.39 -12.01
C SER A 49 -27.89 33.15 -13.29
N ALA A 50 -27.65 34.47 -13.31
CA ALA A 50 -27.88 35.28 -14.49
C ALA A 50 -26.94 34.91 -15.66
N ALA A 51 -25.69 34.54 -15.37
CA ALA A 51 -24.77 34.05 -16.39
C ALA A 51 -25.26 32.74 -17.04
N ILE A 52 -25.86 31.83 -16.25
CA ILE A 52 -26.45 30.59 -16.76
C ILE A 52 -27.66 30.91 -17.66
N GLU A 53 -28.62 31.70 -17.19
CA GLU A 53 -29.82 32.07 -17.95
C GLU A 53 -29.46 32.77 -19.27
N TYR A 54 -28.52 33.71 -19.20
CA TYR A 54 -28.04 34.41 -20.39
C TYR A 54 -27.29 33.46 -21.34
N GLY A 55 -26.48 32.57 -20.79
CA GLY A 55 -25.80 31.53 -21.57
C GLY A 55 -26.76 30.58 -22.29
N GLU A 56 -27.86 30.19 -21.66
CA GLU A 56 -28.93 29.37 -22.26
C GLU A 56 -29.58 30.10 -23.42
N SER A 57 -29.96 31.37 -23.23
CA SER A 57 -30.50 32.23 -24.29
C SER A 57 -29.55 32.32 -25.49
N LEU A 58 -28.26 32.59 -25.24
CA LEU A 58 -27.25 32.65 -26.29
C LEU A 58 -27.03 31.30 -26.98
N SER A 59 -27.08 30.18 -26.24
CA SER A 59 -26.89 28.84 -26.83
C SER A 59 -28.04 28.44 -27.76
N GLN A 60 -29.26 28.93 -27.51
CA GLN A 60 -30.41 28.74 -28.41
C GLN A 60 -30.31 29.65 -29.64
N LYS A 61 -29.94 30.92 -29.43
CA LYS A 61 -29.79 31.92 -30.50
C LYS A 61 -28.60 31.63 -31.42
N TYR A 62 -27.51 31.12 -30.88
CA TYR A 62 -26.23 30.88 -31.56
C TYR A 62 -25.67 29.47 -31.26
N PRO A 63 -26.35 28.39 -31.69
CA PRO A 63 -26.03 27.01 -31.27
C PRO A 63 -24.67 26.48 -31.75
N ARG A 64 -24.04 27.17 -32.72
CA ARG A 64 -22.71 26.84 -33.25
C ARG A 64 -21.59 27.69 -32.65
N HIS A 65 -21.91 28.57 -31.69
CA HIS A 65 -20.94 29.43 -31.03
C HIS A 65 -20.71 29.00 -29.58
N HIS A 66 -19.46 29.05 -29.10
CA HIS A 66 -19.08 28.49 -27.80
C HIS A 66 -19.49 29.35 -26.59
N LEU A 67 -19.64 30.68 -26.75
CA LEU A 67 -19.86 31.61 -25.63
C LEU A 67 -21.06 31.24 -24.74
N GLY A 68 -22.21 30.88 -25.31
CA GLY A 68 -23.39 30.51 -24.51
C GLY A 68 -23.08 29.34 -23.58
N PHE A 69 -22.45 28.29 -24.11
CA PHE A 69 -22.00 27.14 -23.33
C PHE A 69 -20.88 27.49 -22.33
N TYR A 70 -20.01 28.44 -22.67
CA TYR A 70 -18.99 28.97 -21.76
C TYR A 70 -19.61 29.55 -20.50
N LEU A 71 -20.58 30.44 -20.65
CA LEU A 71 -21.27 31.06 -19.52
C LEU A 71 -22.02 30.03 -18.67
N ILE A 72 -22.69 29.07 -19.33
CA ILE A 72 -23.39 27.98 -18.64
C ILE A 72 -22.42 27.17 -17.77
N TYR A 73 -21.28 26.73 -18.31
CA TYR A 73 -20.40 25.85 -17.54
C TYR A 73 -19.64 26.59 -16.42
N VAL A 74 -19.24 27.84 -16.64
CA VAL A 74 -18.58 28.62 -15.59
C VAL A 74 -19.56 28.92 -14.46
N GLY A 75 -20.78 29.38 -14.79
CA GLY A 75 -21.81 29.66 -13.79
C GLY A 75 -22.24 28.39 -13.05
N SER A 76 -22.52 27.31 -13.77
CA SER A 76 -22.95 26.04 -13.15
C SER A 76 -21.85 25.44 -12.28
N GLY A 77 -20.59 25.46 -12.73
CA GLY A 77 -19.46 24.96 -11.94
C GLY A 77 -19.28 25.70 -10.61
N ASN A 78 -19.54 27.02 -10.57
CA ASN A 78 -19.48 27.80 -9.33
C ASN A 78 -20.69 27.59 -8.41
N LEU A 79 -21.85 27.21 -8.94
CA LEU A 79 -23.04 26.88 -8.15
C LEU A 79 -23.13 25.40 -7.75
N ALA A 80 -22.23 24.55 -8.23
CA ALA A 80 -22.38 23.11 -8.02
C ALA A 80 -22.15 22.64 -6.58
N ALA A 81 -21.58 23.48 -5.71
CA ALA A 81 -21.56 23.24 -4.28
C ALA A 81 -22.95 23.42 -3.61
N THR A 82 -23.86 24.19 -4.23
CA THR A 82 -25.21 24.44 -3.68
C THR A 82 -26.23 23.44 -4.17
N ASN A 83 -26.08 22.93 -5.40
CA ASN A 83 -26.85 21.82 -5.94
C ASN A 83 -25.97 20.91 -6.82
N PRO A 84 -25.81 19.63 -6.48
CA PRO A 84 -25.03 18.67 -7.26
C PRO A 84 -25.43 18.53 -8.74
N ASP A 85 -26.68 18.80 -9.11
CA ASP A 85 -27.15 18.73 -10.51
C ASP A 85 -26.40 19.70 -11.44
N TYR A 86 -25.89 20.81 -10.88
CA TYR A 86 -25.09 21.75 -11.65
C TYR A 86 -23.76 21.16 -12.10
N TRP A 87 -23.24 20.12 -11.44
CA TRP A 87 -22.04 19.43 -11.95
C TRP A 87 -22.29 18.80 -13.31
N GLN A 88 -23.43 18.13 -13.49
CA GLN A 88 -23.80 17.50 -14.76
C GLN A 88 -24.02 18.56 -15.85
N LYS A 89 -24.74 19.63 -15.52
CA LYS A 89 -24.98 20.77 -16.42
C LYS A 89 -23.67 21.42 -16.85
N SER A 90 -22.76 21.65 -15.91
CA SER A 90 -21.43 22.21 -16.16
C SER A 90 -20.61 21.30 -17.08
N THR A 91 -20.55 19.99 -16.79
CA THR A 91 -19.84 19.03 -17.63
C THR A 91 -20.35 19.03 -19.07
N ALA A 92 -21.66 18.95 -19.27
CA ALA A 92 -22.27 18.87 -20.60
C ALA A 92 -21.96 20.14 -21.42
N ALA A 93 -22.10 21.32 -20.80
CA ALA A 93 -21.82 22.60 -21.43
C ALA A 93 -20.32 22.78 -21.74
N ALA A 94 -19.42 22.38 -20.83
CA ALA A 94 -17.98 22.43 -21.06
C ALA A 94 -17.53 21.53 -22.22
N LEU A 95 -18.04 20.30 -22.30
CA LEU A 95 -17.75 19.40 -23.42
C LEU A 95 -18.32 19.93 -24.75
N LYS A 96 -19.48 20.60 -24.71
CA LYS A 96 -20.05 21.24 -25.89
C LYS A 96 -19.20 22.43 -26.35
N ALA A 97 -18.78 23.30 -25.43
CA ALA A 97 -17.86 24.40 -25.72
C ALA A 97 -16.54 23.88 -26.35
N ALA A 98 -15.96 22.81 -25.79
CA ALA A 98 -14.76 22.17 -26.33
C ALA A 98 -14.92 21.67 -27.78
N SER A 99 -16.13 21.27 -28.18
CA SER A 99 -16.41 20.84 -29.56
C SER A 99 -16.60 22.00 -30.53
N LEU A 100 -16.99 23.17 -30.03
CA LEU A 100 -17.28 24.37 -30.82
C LEU A 100 -16.07 25.31 -30.93
N GLU A 101 -15.12 25.24 -30.00
CA GLU A 101 -13.86 26.01 -30.04
C GLU A 101 -12.63 25.09 -29.96
N PRO A 102 -12.24 24.44 -31.07
CA PRO A 102 -11.08 23.54 -31.09
C PRO A 102 -9.77 24.18 -30.62
N ALA A 103 -9.60 25.49 -30.90
CA ALA A 103 -8.42 26.26 -30.52
C ALA A 103 -8.22 26.37 -29.00
N ARG A 104 -9.30 26.31 -28.21
CA ARG A 104 -9.28 26.36 -26.73
C ARG A 104 -9.87 25.11 -26.09
N ALA A 105 -9.98 24.01 -26.85
CA ALA A 105 -10.65 22.81 -26.40
C ALA A 105 -10.03 22.22 -25.13
N ALA A 106 -8.71 22.38 -24.91
CA ALA A 106 -8.08 21.87 -23.70
C ALA A 106 -8.54 22.61 -22.43
N VAL A 107 -8.78 23.92 -22.52
CA VAL A 107 -9.30 24.73 -21.40
C VAL A 107 -10.67 24.24 -20.98
N HIS A 108 -11.59 24.12 -21.94
CA HIS A 108 -12.95 23.65 -21.68
C HIS A 108 -12.98 22.21 -21.17
N ARG A 109 -12.17 21.33 -21.74
CA ARG A 109 -12.08 19.93 -21.28
C ARG A 109 -11.51 19.81 -19.88
N ALA A 110 -10.54 20.65 -19.51
CA ALA A 110 -9.97 20.63 -18.17
C ALA A 110 -11.04 20.92 -17.10
N HIS A 111 -11.94 21.88 -17.39
CA HIS A 111 -13.10 22.16 -16.54
C HIS A 111 -14.08 20.98 -16.51
N ALA A 112 -14.39 20.38 -17.66
CA ALA A 112 -15.26 19.21 -17.73
C ALA A 112 -14.73 18.03 -16.89
N VAL A 113 -13.42 17.75 -16.98
CA VAL A 113 -12.76 16.71 -16.17
C VAL A 113 -12.86 17.03 -14.68
N TRP A 114 -12.64 18.28 -14.27
CA TRP A 114 -12.83 18.68 -12.87
C TRP A 114 -14.28 18.47 -12.40
N CYS A 115 -15.28 18.82 -13.22
CA CYS A 115 -16.69 18.57 -12.88
C CYS A 115 -17.02 17.07 -12.81
N LEU A 116 -16.50 16.26 -13.73
CA LEU A 116 -16.68 14.79 -13.73
C LEU A 116 -16.04 14.14 -12.49
N TRP A 117 -14.87 14.64 -12.08
CA TRP A 117 -14.21 14.21 -10.85
C TRP A 117 -15.08 14.44 -9.61
N ASN A 118 -15.68 15.62 -9.47
CA ASN A 118 -16.57 15.91 -8.34
C ASN A 118 -17.86 15.07 -8.36
N GLN A 119 -18.30 14.62 -9.54
CA GLN A 119 -19.41 13.67 -9.70
C GLN A 119 -19.01 12.22 -9.40
N LYS A 120 -17.72 11.92 -9.27
CA LYS A 120 -17.17 10.55 -9.27
C LYS A 120 -17.56 9.75 -10.52
N ASP A 121 -17.79 10.44 -11.65
CA ASP A 121 -18.08 9.79 -12.94
C ASP A 121 -16.78 9.35 -13.61
N TYR A 122 -16.24 8.22 -13.14
CA TYR A 122 -14.98 7.66 -13.64
C TYR A 122 -15.08 7.20 -15.10
N ALA A 123 -16.25 6.74 -15.55
CA ALA A 123 -16.45 6.38 -16.95
C ALA A 123 -16.37 7.62 -17.87
N GLY A 124 -17.03 8.71 -17.47
CA GLY A 124 -16.96 9.99 -18.16
C GLY A 124 -15.55 10.58 -18.19
N LEU A 125 -14.78 10.44 -17.09
CA LEU A 125 -13.37 10.79 -17.02
C LEU A 125 -12.52 9.99 -18.01
N VAL A 126 -12.60 8.67 -17.98
CA VAL A 126 -11.86 7.79 -18.89
C VAL A 126 -12.15 8.12 -20.36
N ALA A 127 -13.39 8.48 -20.69
CA ALA A 127 -13.76 8.93 -22.04
C ALA A 127 -13.05 10.22 -22.50
N GLN A 128 -12.52 11.04 -21.59
CA GLN A 128 -11.74 12.22 -21.94
C GLN A 128 -10.23 11.95 -22.07
N ALA A 129 -9.73 10.82 -21.55
CA ALA A 129 -8.30 10.57 -21.45
C ALA A 129 -7.56 10.55 -22.80
N THR A 130 -8.17 10.01 -23.86
CA THR A 130 -7.58 9.97 -25.21
C THR A 130 -7.41 11.35 -25.85
N ARG A 131 -8.02 12.38 -25.26
CA ARG A 131 -8.03 13.76 -25.77
C ARG A 131 -7.00 14.65 -25.08
N LEU A 132 -6.39 14.18 -23.99
CA LEU A 132 -5.28 14.86 -23.32
C LEU A 132 -3.97 14.54 -24.04
N ASN A 133 -3.31 15.57 -24.58
CA ASN A 133 -2.03 15.45 -25.28
C ASN A 133 -1.06 16.56 -24.82
N ALA A 134 0.22 16.44 -25.16
CA ALA A 134 1.26 17.38 -24.70
C ALA A 134 1.00 18.85 -25.10
N GLY A 135 0.32 19.10 -26.23
CA GLY A 135 -0.02 20.45 -26.67
C GLY A 135 -1.02 21.18 -25.75
N ALA A 136 -1.77 20.45 -24.91
CA ALA A 136 -2.68 21.05 -23.94
C ALA A 136 -1.95 21.94 -22.92
N VAL A 137 -0.68 21.65 -22.62
CA VAL A 137 0.14 22.41 -21.65
C VAL A 137 0.18 23.90 -21.99
N ALA A 138 0.25 24.27 -23.27
CA ALA A 138 0.27 25.67 -23.69
C ALA A 138 -1.05 26.41 -23.41
N GLN A 139 -2.17 25.69 -23.28
CA GLN A 139 -3.49 26.26 -23.05
C GLN A 139 -3.89 26.28 -21.57
N ILE A 140 -3.48 25.27 -20.79
CA ILE A 140 -3.92 25.12 -19.39
C ILE A 140 -2.78 25.23 -18.36
N ALA A 141 -1.55 25.46 -18.81
CA ALA A 141 -0.32 25.43 -18.02
C ALA A 141 0.01 24.05 -17.41
N GLU A 142 1.28 23.86 -17.03
CA GLU A 142 1.77 22.57 -16.50
C GLU A 142 1.02 22.14 -15.25
N HIS A 143 0.74 23.07 -14.33
CA HIS A 143 0.05 22.74 -13.08
C HIS A 143 -1.29 22.04 -13.32
N ASN A 144 -2.18 22.64 -14.13
CA ASN A 144 -3.47 22.03 -14.44
C ASN A 144 -3.30 20.79 -15.31
N TYR A 145 -2.33 20.76 -16.23
CA TYR A 145 -2.07 19.58 -17.05
C TYR A 145 -1.76 18.34 -16.21
N LEU A 146 -0.90 18.47 -15.19
CA LEU A 146 -0.57 17.37 -14.27
C LEU A 146 -1.77 17.01 -13.39
N LEU A 147 -2.59 17.97 -12.98
CA LEU A 147 -3.84 17.70 -12.26
C LEU A 147 -4.84 16.88 -13.10
N GLN A 148 -4.91 17.14 -14.41
CA GLN A 148 -5.71 16.33 -15.33
C GLN A 148 -5.18 14.89 -15.40
N ILE A 149 -3.86 14.70 -15.52
CA ILE A 149 -3.23 13.37 -15.49
C ILE A 149 -3.60 12.66 -14.19
N ASN A 150 -3.57 13.36 -13.05
CA ASN A 150 -3.92 12.81 -11.75
C ASN A 150 -5.36 12.25 -11.73
N TYR A 151 -6.36 13.04 -12.09
CA TYR A 151 -7.76 12.60 -12.07
C TYR A 151 -8.06 11.47 -13.05
N LEU A 152 -7.52 11.56 -14.27
CA LEU A 152 -7.75 10.56 -15.31
C LEU A 152 -7.09 9.23 -14.97
N THR A 153 -5.90 9.26 -14.36
CA THR A 153 -5.21 8.05 -13.91
C THR A 153 -5.98 7.35 -12.81
N ILE A 154 -6.47 8.09 -11.80
CA ILE A 154 -7.30 7.51 -10.74
C ILE A 154 -8.59 6.93 -11.35
N ALA A 155 -9.24 7.61 -12.29
CA ALA A 155 -10.42 7.09 -12.96
C ALA A 155 -10.15 5.76 -13.69
N TYR A 156 -8.99 5.59 -14.32
CA TYR A 156 -8.60 4.28 -14.89
C TYR A 156 -8.51 3.19 -13.81
N VAL A 157 -7.92 3.49 -12.64
CA VAL A 157 -7.81 2.54 -11.53
C VAL A 157 -9.19 2.15 -11.00
N GLU A 158 -10.06 3.13 -10.76
CA GLU A 158 -11.44 2.92 -10.28
C GLU A 158 -12.31 2.13 -11.26
N GLN A 159 -11.99 2.17 -12.56
CA GLN A 159 -12.63 1.36 -13.60
C GLN A 159 -11.97 -0.03 -13.79
N GLY A 160 -11.04 -0.42 -12.92
CA GLY A 160 -10.32 -1.70 -13.01
C GLY A 160 -9.30 -1.78 -14.15
N GLN A 161 -8.93 -0.64 -14.76
CA GLN A 161 -8.03 -0.54 -15.90
C GLN A 161 -6.61 -0.15 -15.49
N LEU A 162 -6.06 -0.77 -14.44
CA LEU A 162 -4.76 -0.43 -13.84
C LEU A 162 -3.63 -0.34 -14.87
N SER A 163 -3.47 -1.35 -15.74
CA SER A 163 -2.39 -1.36 -16.74
C SER A 163 -2.52 -0.27 -17.80
N THR A 164 -3.75 0.16 -18.11
CA THR A 164 -4.00 1.27 -19.04
C THR A 164 -3.70 2.61 -18.34
N GLY A 165 -4.18 2.79 -17.11
CA GLY A 165 -3.89 3.97 -16.30
C GLY A 165 -2.38 4.15 -16.05
N ALA A 166 -1.67 3.06 -15.75
CA ALA A 166 -0.23 3.09 -15.53
C ALA A 166 0.54 3.56 -16.79
N ARG A 167 0.22 3.00 -17.96
CA ARG A 167 0.85 3.40 -19.23
C ARG A 167 0.49 4.83 -19.63
N PHE A 168 -0.77 5.22 -19.41
CA PHE A 168 -1.23 6.60 -19.63
C PHE A 168 -0.43 7.58 -18.77
N TYR A 169 -0.30 7.30 -17.48
CA TYR A 169 0.44 8.11 -16.53
C TYR A 169 1.90 8.24 -16.95
N LEU A 170 2.63 7.12 -17.11
CA LEU A 170 4.06 7.17 -17.43
C LEU A 170 4.31 7.97 -18.71
N ARG A 171 3.50 7.73 -19.75
CA ARG A 171 3.67 8.43 -21.03
C ARG A 171 3.54 9.95 -20.89
N LEU A 172 2.58 10.45 -20.10
CA LEU A 172 2.28 11.88 -20.03
C LEU A 172 3.02 12.61 -18.91
N ALA A 173 3.33 11.93 -17.80
CA ALA A 173 4.00 12.52 -16.64
C ALA A 173 5.54 12.49 -16.74
N SER A 174 6.13 11.54 -17.49
CA SER A 174 7.59 11.42 -17.61
C SER A 174 8.32 12.70 -18.02
N PRO A 175 7.83 13.54 -18.96
CA PRO A 175 8.49 14.79 -19.32
C PRO A 175 8.56 15.83 -18.18
N PHE A 176 7.83 15.61 -17.08
CA PHE A 176 7.76 16.50 -15.93
C PHE A 176 8.41 15.89 -14.69
N ALA A 177 9.08 14.72 -14.80
CA ALA A 177 9.55 13.96 -13.64
C ALA A 177 10.50 14.75 -12.71
N GLU A 178 11.28 15.67 -13.28
CA GLU A 178 12.23 16.49 -12.53
C GLU A 178 11.67 17.88 -12.14
N LYS A 179 10.41 18.18 -12.48
CA LYS A 179 9.80 19.48 -12.23
C LYS A 179 8.97 19.49 -10.95
N PRO A 180 8.93 20.61 -10.19
CA PRO A 180 8.12 20.74 -8.98
C PRO A 180 6.63 20.39 -9.15
N VAL A 181 6.07 20.69 -10.33
CA VAL A 181 4.66 20.42 -10.66
C VAL A 181 4.28 18.94 -10.65
N ILE A 182 5.25 18.02 -10.66
CA ILE A 182 4.99 16.58 -10.56
C ILE A 182 4.35 16.21 -9.21
N ALA A 183 4.51 17.03 -8.16
CA ALA A 183 3.85 16.81 -6.88
C ALA A 183 2.32 16.68 -7.01
N ASN A 184 1.71 17.32 -8.01
CA ASN A 184 0.27 17.26 -8.27
C ASN A 184 -0.25 15.86 -8.64
N THR A 185 0.63 14.91 -8.97
CA THR A 185 0.25 13.57 -9.40
C THR A 185 0.50 12.49 -8.36
N ALA A 186 0.89 12.87 -7.14
CA ALA A 186 1.15 11.97 -6.03
C ALA A 186 -0.02 11.01 -5.76
N ASN A 187 -1.25 11.52 -5.75
CA ASN A 187 -2.45 10.71 -5.47
C ASN A 187 -2.66 9.62 -6.53
N ALA A 188 -2.42 9.92 -7.80
CA ALA A 188 -2.50 8.95 -8.88
C ALA A 188 -1.45 7.84 -8.75
N VAL A 189 -0.21 8.17 -8.37
CA VAL A 189 0.81 7.13 -8.12
C VAL A 189 0.40 6.26 -6.94
N SER A 190 -0.11 6.86 -5.87
CA SER A 190 -0.61 6.11 -4.71
C SER A 190 -1.77 5.19 -5.09
N ALA A 191 -2.68 5.62 -5.98
CA ALA A 191 -3.77 4.80 -6.49
C ALA A 191 -3.28 3.65 -7.38
N LEU A 192 -2.28 3.91 -8.24
CA LEU A 192 -1.71 2.90 -9.14
C LEU A 192 -0.96 1.80 -8.40
N VAL A 193 -0.19 2.18 -7.36
CA VAL A 193 0.55 1.21 -6.53
C VAL A 193 -0.38 0.55 -5.50
N GLY A 194 -1.40 1.25 -5.03
CA GLY A 194 -2.40 0.72 -4.10
C GLY A 194 -1.75 0.12 -2.85
N LYS A 195 -2.14 -1.11 -2.50
CA LYS A 195 -1.53 -1.91 -1.41
C LYS A 195 -0.43 -2.87 -1.90
N SER A 196 -0.17 -2.98 -3.19
CA SER A 196 0.87 -3.85 -3.74
C SER A 196 1.33 -3.42 -5.13
N ALA A 197 2.64 -3.29 -5.30
CA ALA A 197 3.26 -2.93 -6.57
C ALA A 197 3.33 -4.08 -7.59
N LYS A 198 2.97 -5.32 -7.20
CA LYS A 198 3.09 -6.54 -8.05
C LYS A 198 2.38 -6.44 -9.40
N ASN A 199 1.28 -5.69 -9.44
CA ASN A 199 0.42 -5.60 -10.63
C ASN A 199 0.81 -4.47 -11.59
N LEU A 200 1.81 -3.66 -11.24
CA LEU A 200 2.22 -2.52 -12.04
C LEU A 200 2.98 -3.01 -13.29
N PRO A 201 2.55 -2.62 -14.51
CA PRO A 201 3.24 -3.03 -15.73
C PRO A 201 4.61 -2.35 -15.84
N GLU A 202 5.60 -3.06 -16.37
CA GLU A 202 6.97 -2.54 -16.55
C GLU A 202 7.59 -1.98 -15.24
N PRO A 203 7.64 -2.79 -14.16
CA PRO A 203 7.98 -2.31 -12.82
C PRO A 203 9.36 -1.63 -12.75
N GLU A 204 10.33 -2.04 -13.56
CA GLU A 204 11.67 -1.42 -13.59
C GLU A 204 11.66 0.00 -14.17
N LYS A 205 10.79 0.28 -15.16
CA LYS A 205 10.63 1.65 -15.69
C LYS A 205 9.98 2.55 -14.66
N TRP A 206 8.98 2.03 -13.94
CA TRP A 206 8.37 2.73 -12.82
C TRP A 206 9.36 3.01 -11.70
N PHE A 207 10.24 2.05 -11.38
CA PHE A 207 11.27 2.24 -10.38
C PHE A 207 12.21 3.39 -10.78
N GLY A 208 12.69 3.42 -12.02
CA GLY A 208 13.50 4.54 -12.53
C GLY A 208 12.77 5.89 -12.51
N PHE A 209 11.50 5.91 -12.90
CA PHE A 209 10.66 7.11 -12.82
C PHE A 209 10.50 7.59 -11.37
N LEU A 210 10.17 6.67 -10.44
CA LEU A 210 9.96 6.98 -9.03
C LEU A 210 11.24 7.44 -8.32
N MET A 211 12.39 6.87 -8.69
CA MET A 211 13.70 7.37 -8.24
C MET A 211 13.94 8.81 -8.68
N THR A 212 13.48 9.19 -9.89
CA THR A 212 13.65 10.54 -10.43
C THR A 212 12.75 11.53 -9.70
N VAL A 213 11.44 11.27 -9.63
CA VAL A 213 10.49 12.19 -8.98
C VAL A 213 10.73 12.32 -7.48
N SER A 214 11.27 11.29 -6.82
CA SER A 214 11.57 11.34 -5.38
C SER A 214 12.73 12.28 -5.03
N ARG A 215 13.52 12.73 -6.01
CA ARG A 215 14.58 13.74 -5.82
C ARG A 215 14.05 15.17 -5.83
N VAL A 216 12.82 15.39 -6.30
CA VAL A 216 12.21 16.71 -6.39
C VAL A 216 11.73 17.12 -4.99
N ALA A 217 12.29 18.20 -4.44
CA ALA A 217 12.06 18.62 -3.05
C ALA A 217 10.59 18.93 -2.75
N GLU A 218 9.88 19.56 -3.69
CA GLU A 218 8.48 19.97 -3.57
C GLU A 218 7.51 18.78 -3.50
N THR A 219 7.99 17.57 -3.79
CA THR A 219 7.19 16.35 -3.60
C THR A 219 7.10 15.94 -2.14
N ASN A 220 7.89 16.54 -1.23
CA ASN A 220 7.84 16.30 0.22
C ASN A 220 7.78 14.79 0.59
N GLY A 221 8.47 13.96 -0.19
CA GLY A 221 8.53 12.51 -0.01
C GLY A 221 7.25 11.73 -0.36
N TYR A 222 6.25 12.32 -1.03
CA TYR A 222 5.01 11.62 -1.40
C TYR A 222 5.24 10.39 -2.29
N PHE A 223 6.32 10.35 -3.07
CA PHE A 223 6.66 9.21 -3.94
C PHE A 223 7.53 8.14 -3.27
N LEU A 224 8.00 8.36 -2.03
CA LEU A 224 8.92 7.44 -1.36
C LEU A 224 8.26 6.12 -0.96
N SER A 225 7.03 6.12 -0.41
CA SER A 225 6.33 4.87 -0.09
C SER A 225 6.03 4.03 -1.35
N PRO A 226 5.48 4.60 -2.45
CA PRO A 226 5.35 3.88 -3.72
C PRO A 226 6.68 3.32 -4.26
N LEU A 227 7.76 4.10 -4.17
CA LEU A 227 9.11 3.66 -4.56
C LEU A 227 9.57 2.48 -3.70
N ALA A 228 9.39 2.56 -2.38
CA ALA A 228 9.77 1.52 -1.43
C ALA A 228 9.00 0.21 -1.65
N MET A 229 7.69 0.27 -1.89
CA MET A 229 6.88 -0.91 -2.21
C MET A 229 7.38 -1.59 -3.49
N LEU A 230 7.68 -0.80 -4.52
CA LEU A 230 8.20 -1.32 -5.78
C LEU A 230 9.63 -1.89 -5.64
N ALA A 231 10.45 -1.26 -4.79
CA ALA A 231 11.78 -1.74 -4.43
C ALA A 231 11.73 -3.12 -3.76
N LEU A 232 10.77 -3.35 -2.86
CA LEU A 232 10.56 -4.65 -2.23
C LEU A 232 10.24 -5.73 -3.27
N GLU A 233 9.32 -5.47 -4.19
CA GLU A 233 8.92 -6.45 -5.21
C GLU A 233 10.06 -6.80 -6.19
N LEU A 234 10.73 -5.77 -6.73
CA LEU A 234 11.83 -5.96 -7.67
C LEU A 234 13.06 -6.59 -7.00
N GLY A 235 13.37 -6.14 -5.78
CA GLY A 235 14.47 -6.67 -4.99
C GLY A 235 14.23 -8.13 -4.59
N ASP A 236 13.01 -8.49 -4.19
CA ASP A 236 12.64 -9.87 -3.88
C ASP A 236 12.81 -10.81 -5.09
N GLU A 237 12.43 -10.35 -6.28
CA GLU A 237 12.66 -11.09 -7.53
C GLU A 237 14.14 -11.32 -7.80
N ALA A 238 14.95 -10.26 -7.72
CA ALA A 238 16.39 -10.34 -7.92
C ALA A 238 17.07 -11.24 -6.87
N TYR A 239 16.69 -11.10 -5.60
CA TYR A 239 17.24 -11.89 -4.49
C TYR A 239 16.96 -13.38 -4.68
N ARG A 240 15.73 -13.73 -5.08
CA ARG A 240 15.35 -15.13 -5.36
C ARG A 240 16.15 -15.74 -6.50
N ARG A 241 16.50 -14.95 -7.50
CA ARG A 241 17.40 -15.33 -8.60
C ARG A 241 18.88 -15.35 -8.21
N ARG A 242 19.20 -15.00 -6.96
CA ARG A 242 20.56 -14.83 -6.42
C ARG A 242 21.36 -13.72 -7.11
N ASP A 243 20.68 -12.79 -7.77
CA ASP A 243 21.29 -11.54 -8.26
C ASP A 243 21.31 -10.53 -7.12
N PHE A 244 22.20 -10.76 -6.15
CA PHE A 244 22.28 -9.96 -4.93
C PHE A 244 22.76 -8.54 -5.20
N THR A 245 23.53 -8.31 -6.26
CA THR A 245 23.92 -6.96 -6.68
C THR A 245 22.69 -6.17 -7.09
N ARG A 246 21.82 -6.73 -7.94
CA ARG A 246 20.59 -6.06 -8.37
C ARG A 246 19.57 -5.94 -7.23
N ALA A 247 19.45 -6.96 -6.39
CA ALA A 247 18.60 -6.89 -5.19
C ALA A 247 19.02 -5.72 -4.28
N LEU A 248 20.33 -5.60 -4.01
CA LEU A 248 20.88 -4.50 -3.22
C LEU A 248 20.63 -3.13 -3.85
N GLN A 249 20.74 -3.00 -5.18
CA GLN A 249 20.42 -1.76 -5.89
C GLN A 249 18.96 -1.34 -5.66
N TYR A 250 18.01 -2.28 -5.75
CA TYR A 250 16.60 -1.98 -5.51
C TYR A 250 16.34 -1.61 -4.05
N PHE A 251 16.80 -2.42 -3.09
CA PHE A 251 16.55 -2.17 -1.67
C PHE A 251 17.18 -0.87 -1.16
N SER A 252 18.37 -0.50 -1.68
CA SER A 252 19.05 0.74 -1.30
C SER A 252 18.42 1.97 -1.95
N GLY A 253 17.83 1.84 -3.15
CA GLY A 253 17.33 2.98 -3.92
C GLY A 253 16.42 3.92 -3.13
N ALA A 254 15.38 3.39 -2.47
CA ALA A 254 14.46 4.21 -1.68
C ALA A 254 15.10 4.77 -0.39
N LEU A 255 15.94 3.98 0.28
CA LEU A 255 16.65 4.38 1.50
C LEU A 255 17.64 5.51 1.22
N ASP A 256 18.39 5.42 0.13
CA ASP A 256 19.43 6.37 -0.24
C ASP A 256 18.86 7.70 -0.75
N MET A 257 17.60 7.74 -1.23
CA MET A 257 16.96 8.99 -1.64
C MET A 257 16.66 9.90 -0.45
N ASN A 258 15.95 9.38 0.55
CA ASN A 258 15.66 10.14 1.77
C ASN A 258 15.18 9.21 2.91
N ARG A 259 16.12 8.51 3.55
CA ARG A 259 15.86 7.58 4.65
C ARG A 259 15.01 8.19 5.76
N ALA A 260 15.33 9.41 6.19
CA ALA A 260 14.65 10.06 7.31
C ALA A 260 13.18 10.36 6.99
N THR A 261 12.90 10.87 5.79
CA THR A 261 11.51 11.13 5.36
C THR A 261 10.75 9.83 5.15
N LEU A 262 11.36 8.78 4.60
CA LEU A 262 10.71 7.48 4.49
C LEU A 262 10.39 6.91 5.87
N ALA A 263 11.33 6.94 6.82
CA ALA A 263 11.09 6.50 8.21
C ALA A 263 9.95 7.29 8.89
N ALA A 264 9.90 8.61 8.70
CA ALA A 264 8.86 9.46 9.28
C ALA A 264 7.46 9.24 8.67
N ARG A 265 7.40 8.89 7.38
CA ARG A 265 6.13 8.68 6.66
C ARG A 265 5.64 7.23 6.72
N ASP A 266 6.57 6.29 6.67
CA ASP A 266 6.32 4.85 6.55
C ASP A 266 7.48 4.04 7.15
N GLY A 267 7.54 4.03 8.49
CA GLY A 267 8.58 3.32 9.25
C GLY A 267 8.61 1.81 8.98
N PHE A 268 7.47 1.20 8.63
CA PHE A 268 7.42 -0.23 8.29
C PHE A 268 8.15 -0.53 6.98
N LEU A 269 7.86 0.22 5.91
CA LEU A 269 8.57 0.04 4.63
C LEU A 269 10.06 0.35 4.76
N HIS A 270 10.42 1.39 5.54
CA HIS A 270 11.81 1.67 5.88
C HIS A 270 12.51 0.44 6.48
N ASP A 271 11.91 -0.15 7.51
CA ASP A 271 12.50 -1.27 8.25
C ASP A 271 12.61 -2.52 7.39
N GLU A 272 11.57 -2.85 6.63
CA GLU A 272 11.57 -3.98 5.69
C GLU A 272 12.67 -3.83 4.62
N LEU A 273 12.88 -2.62 4.09
CA LEU A 273 13.96 -2.35 3.15
C LEU A 273 15.33 -2.46 3.81
N ARG A 274 15.48 -1.92 5.03
CA ARG A 274 16.76 -1.92 5.75
C ARG A 274 17.20 -3.34 6.06
N ILE A 275 16.31 -4.21 6.53
CA ILE A 275 16.59 -5.63 6.78
C ILE A 275 17.06 -6.31 5.50
N ARG A 276 16.34 -6.11 4.40
CA ARG A 276 16.69 -6.71 3.09
C ARG A 276 17.98 -6.15 2.50
N GLN A 277 18.27 -4.86 2.72
CA GLN A 277 19.54 -4.23 2.33
C GLN A 277 20.72 -4.90 3.05
N ILE A 278 20.62 -5.12 4.36
CA ILE A 278 21.65 -5.80 5.15
C ILE A 278 21.86 -7.23 4.63
N ALA A 279 20.78 -7.99 4.44
CA ALA A 279 20.83 -9.35 3.91
C ALA A 279 21.46 -9.41 2.51
N ALA A 280 21.04 -8.54 1.59
CA ALA A 280 21.56 -8.47 0.23
C ALA A 280 23.02 -8.03 0.16
N THR A 281 23.43 -7.08 1.00
CA THR A 281 24.84 -6.66 1.13
C THR A 281 25.72 -7.85 1.50
N TRP A 282 25.33 -8.58 2.56
CA TRP A 282 26.07 -9.75 3.00
C TRP A 282 26.12 -10.85 1.95
N ARG A 283 24.98 -11.20 1.34
CA ARG A 283 24.92 -12.27 0.32
C ARG A 283 25.63 -11.91 -0.98
N LYS A 284 25.70 -10.63 -1.34
CA LYS A 284 26.52 -10.15 -2.47
C LYS A 284 28.00 -10.44 -2.22
N GLU A 285 28.49 -10.16 -1.03
CA GLU A 285 29.89 -10.37 -0.65
C GLU A 285 30.19 -11.84 -0.32
N ASN A 286 29.19 -12.55 0.21
CA ASN A 286 29.32 -13.90 0.75
C ASN A 286 28.19 -14.84 0.24
N PRO A 287 28.14 -15.18 -1.06
CA PRO A 287 26.98 -15.86 -1.67
C PRO A 287 26.70 -17.26 -1.10
N GLN A 288 27.73 -17.93 -0.60
CA GLN A 288 27.66 -19.29 -0.06
C GLN A 288 27.99 -19.36 1.44
N ALA A 289 28.10 -18.21 2.13
CA ALA A 289 28.38 -18.22 3.55
C ALA A 289 27.31 -18.98 4.33
N LYS A 290 27.80 -19.79 5.26
CA LYS A 290 27.02 -20.49 6.28
C LYS A 290 27.47 -19.99 7.63
N GLY A 291 26.56 -19.97 8.59
CA GLY A 291 26.89 -19.62 9.97
C GLY A 291 27.86 -20.63 10.56
N ARG A 292 28.81 -20.16 11.38
CA ARG A 292 29.65 -21.07 12.19
C ARG A 292 28.81 -21.89 13.15
N THR A 293 27.79 -21.26 13.73
CA THR A 293 26.76 -21.88 14.56
C THR A 293 25.44 -21.91 13.80
N LEU A 294 24.84 -23.08 13.72
CA LEU A 294 23.52 -23.25 13.12
C LEU A 294 22.44 -23.29 14.21
N ARG A 295 21.45 -22.41 14.09
CA ARG A 295 20.22 -22.40 14.87
C ARG A 295 19.05 -22.87 14.02
N THR A 296 18.08 -23.51 14.65
CA THR A 296 16.95 -24.15 13.98
C THR A 296 15.63 -23.59 14.50
N ALA A 297 14.79 -23.12 13.59
CA ALA A 297 13.40 -22.76 13.86
C ALA A 297 12.47 -23.80 13.24
N LEU A 298 11.45 -24.24 13.97
CA LEU A 298 10.43 -25.16 13.48
C LEU A 298 9.08 -24.44 13.39
N MET A 299 8.54 -24.27 12.19
CA MET A 299 7.23 -23.67 11.97
C MET A 299 6.16 -24.74 11.82
N LEU A 300 5.24 -24.81 12.78
CA LEU A 300 4.06 -25.66 12.74
C LEU A 300 2.86 -24.86 12.21
N LEU A 301 2.26 -25.32 11.13
CA LEU A 301 1.10 -24.68 10.52
C LEU A 301 -0.16 -25.47 10.84
N VAL A 302 -1.02 -24.92 11.67
CA VAL A 302 -2.35 -25.48 11.95
C VAL A 302 -3.35 -24.86 10.98
N PRO A 303 -4.00 -25.63 10.10
CA PRO A 303 -4.82 -25.10 9.01
C PRO A 303 -6.19 -24.56 9.43
N GLU A 304 -6.62 -24.85 10.66
CA GLU A 304 -7.97 -24.56 11.10
C GLU A 304 -8.00 -24.16 12.59
N THR A 305 -8.92 -23.27 12.94
CA THR A 305 -9.36 -23.08 14.32
C THR A 305 -10.80 -23.59 14.40
N ARG A 306 -11.13 -24.36 15.44
CA ARG A 306 -12.49 -24.77 15.81
C ARG A 306 -12.59 -24.84 17.34
N LEU A 307 -12.79 -23.70 17.96
CA LEU A 307 -12.87 -23.65 19.42
C LEU A 307 -14.08 -24.45 19.91
N ASN A 308 -13.85 -25.44 20.76
CA ASN A 308 -14.88 -26.22 21.42
C ASN A 308 -15.23 -25.49 22.73
N LEU A 309 -15.96 -24.38 22.60
CA LEU A 309 -16.40 -23.61 23.76
C LEU A 309 -17.41 -24.48 24.53
N PRO A 310 -17.20 -24.78 25.83
CA PRO A 310 -18.24 -25.38 26.64
C PRO A 310 -19.48 -24.49 26.61
N ALA A 311 -20.66 -25.08 26.76
CA ALA A 311 -21.94 -24.40 26.76
C ALA A 311 -21.99 -23.21 27.74
N ASN A 312 -21.67 -22.01 27.28
CA ASN A 312 -21.94 -20.76 27.99
C ASN A 312 -23.06 -20.00 27.26
N ALA A 313 -24.24 -20.62 27.23
CA ALA A 313 -25.48 -19.97 26.84
C ALA A 313 -25.75 -18.69 27.66
N ALA A 314 -25.28 -18.65 28.91
CA ALA A 314 -25.42 -17.51 29.81
C ALA A 314 -24.55 -16.29 29.44
N GLU A 315 -23.43 -16.49 28.74
CA GLU A 315 -22.59 -15.37 28.31
C GLU A 315 -23.15 -14.78 27.02
N ALA A 316 -23.50 -15.59 26.02
CA ALA A 316 -24.07 -15.10 24.76
C ALA A 316 -25.36 -14.25 24.94
N ASP A 317 -26.16 -14.49 25.98
CA ASP A 317 -27.34 -13.68 26.31
C ASP A 317 -27.00 -12.35 27.01
N ARG A 318 -25.87 -12.27 27.75
CA ARG A 318 -25.34 -10.99 28.27
C ARG A 318 -24.98 -10.05 27.12
N PHE A 319 -24.39 -10.57 26.05
CA PHE A 319 -24.04 -9.77 24.85
C PHE A 319 -25.22 -9.13 24.15
N LYS A 320 -26.33 -9.87 23.99
CA LYS A 320 -27.56 -9.35 23.36
C LYS A 320 -28.27 -8.29 24.20
N ALA A 321 -28.01 -8.25 25.51
CA ALA A 321 -28.52 -7.23 26.44
C ALA A 321 -27.69 -5.93 26.45
N GLY A 322 -26.70 -5.77 25.57
CA GLY A 322 -25.84 -4.59 25.50
C GLY A 322 -24.59 -4.67 26.39
N ASP A 323 -24.32 -5.81 27.02
CA ASP A 323 -23.03 -6.09 27.67
C ASP A 323 -22.04 -6.57 26.61
N ALA A 324 -21.21 -5.68 26.07
CA ALA A 324 -20.24 -5.95 25.00
C ALA A 324 -19.22 -7.09 25.28
N ALA A 325 -19.29 -7.74 26.45
CA ALA A 325 -18.37 -8.78 26.89
C ALA A 325 -18.67 -10.21 26.40
N ALA A 326 -19.71 -10.48 25.60
CA ALA A 326 -20.04 -11.87 25.24
C ALA A 326 -20.36 -12.18 23.77
N ALA A 327 -19.62 -11.54 22.87
CA ALA A 327 -19.71 -11.80 21.44
C ALA A 327 -19.38 -13.27 21.11
N SER A 328 -20.34 -13.94 20.49
CA SER A 328 -20.17 -15.24 19.83
C SER A 328 -19.01 -15.19 18.85
N PHE A 329 -17.91 -15.86 19.18
CA PHE A 329 -16.80 -16.08 18.28
C PHE A 329 -17.22 -17.06 17.18
N VAL A 330 -17.31 -16.61 15.93
CA VAL A 330 -17.32 -17.55 14.79
C VAL A 330 -15.90 -18.08 14.63
N ALA A 331 -15.53 -19.03 15.48
CA ALA A 331 -14.19 -19.61 15.57
C ALA A 331 -13.89 -20.63 14.45
N ASN A 332 -14.37 -20.37 13.21
CA ASN A 332 -14.20 -21.25 12.06
C ASN A 332 -13.46 -20.51 10.93
N LYS A 333 -12.13 -20.46 11.01
CA LYS A 333 -11.26 -19.96 9.94
C LYS A 333 -10.45 -21.09 9.35
N LYS A 334 -10.36 -21.12 8.01
CA LYS A 334 -9.52 -22.05 7.24
C LYS A 334 -8.44 -21.29 6.47
N ILE A 335 -7.23 -21.84 6.44
CA ILE A 335 -6.10 -21.29 5.70
C ILE A 335 -6.19 -21.67 4.21
N LEU A 336 -5.94 -20.71 3.32
CA LEU A 336 -5.61 -20.94 1.91
C LEU A 336 -4.08 -20.88 1.76
N SER A 337 -3.49 -21.77 0.97
CA SER A 337 -2.06 -22.15 0.92
C SER A 337 -1.04 -21.08 0.47
N ILE A 338 -1.29 -19.79 0.66
CA ILE A 338 -0.45 -18.66 0.21
C ILE A 338 0.63 -18.27 1.26
N ALA A 339 0.41 -18.57 2.54
CA ALA A 339 1.26 -18.11 3.65
C ALA A 339 2.71 -18.64 3.65
N ILE A 340 2.93 -19.88 3.18
CA ILE A 340 4.20 -20.58 3.43
C ILE A 340 5.38 -19.94 2.68
N PRO A 341 5.28 -19.68 1.36
CA PRO A 341 6.41 -19.14 0.61
C PRO A 341 6.81 -17.74 1.08
N GLU A 342 5.84 -16.90 1.44
CA GLU A 342 6.11 -15.55 1.96
C GLU A 342 6.76 -15.60 3.34
N ASN A 343 6.28 -16.44 4.26
CA ASN A 343 6.92 -16.61 5.57
C ASN A 343 8.32 -17.22 5.46
N GLN A 344 8.55 -18.18 4.56
CA GLN A 344 9.88 -18.72 4.28
C GLN A 344 10.81 -17.66 3.72
N LYS A 345 10.34 -16.84 2.77
CA LYS A 345 11.09 -15.71 2.22
C LYS A 345 11.47 -14.70 3.31
N ASN A 346 10.52 -14.29 4.13
CA ASN A 346 10.75 -13.26 5.14
C ASN A 346 11.60 -13.79 6.32
N PHE A 347 11.49 -15.07 6.66
CA PHE A 347 12.42 -15.72 7.57
C PHE A 347 13.84 -15.83 6.99
N GLN A 348 13.97 -16.07 5.68
CA GLN A 348 15.27 -16.08 5.01
C GLN A 348 15.95 -14.71 5.13
N TYR A 349 15.22 -13.61 4.94
CA TYR A 349 15.77 -12.27 5.16
C TYR A 349 16.15 -12.01 6.61
N PHE A 350 15.32 -12.43 7.58
CA PHE A 350 15.68 -12.41 8.99
C PHE A 350 17.00 -13.16 9.23
N SER A 351 17.10 -14.42 8.79
CA SER A 351 18.29 -15.26 8.96
C SER A 351 19.53 -14.64 8.33
N ASP A 352 19.44 -14.18 7.08
CA ASP A 352 20.55 -13.57 6.36
C ASP A 352 21.00 -12.24 6.97
N SER A 353 20.05 -11.45 7.51
CA SER A 353 20.38 -10.22 8.22
C SER A 353 21.03 -10.48 9.58
N ILE A 354 20.61 -11.50 10.34
CA ILE A 354 21.30 -11.91 11.58
C ILE A 354 22.70 -12.47 11.27
N LEU A 355 22.82 -13.27 10.22
CA LEU A 355 24.12 -13.77 9.76
C LEU A 355 25.06 -12.62 9.41
N ALA A 356 24.55 -11.58 8.74
CA ALA A 356 25.30 -10.37 8.42
C ALA A 356 25.71 -9.59 9.69
N LEU A 357 24.76 -9.31 10.58
CA LEU A 357 25.00 -8.54 11.81
C LEU A 357 26.01 -9.22 12.73
N THR A 358 26.02 -10.56 12.75
CA THR A 358 26.97 -11.36 13.55
C THR A 358 28.31 -11.60 12.87
N GLY A 359 28.53 -11.10 11.64
CA GLY A 359 29.76 -11.31 10.89
C GLY A 359 29.96 -12.77 10.43
N GLY A 360 28.87 -13.50 10.17
CA GLY A 360 28.91 -14.88 9.68
C GLY A 360 28.83 -15.96 10.76
N GLU A 361 28.42 -15.61 11.98
CA GLU A 361 28.59 -16.48 13.14
C GLU A 361 27.34 -17.28 13.46
N VAL A 362 26.16 -16.66 13.38
CA VAL A 362 24.88 -17.35 13.62
C VAL A 362 24.01 -17.35 12.37
N GLU A 363 23.68 -18.55 11.89
CA GLU A 363 22.68 -18.75 10.83
C GLU A 363 21.43 -19.39 11.41
N TRP A 364 20.26 -18.93 11.01
CA TRP A 364 18.98 -19.55 11.34
C TRP A 364 18.44 -20.36 10.16
N LYS A 365 17.99 -21.59 10.41
CA LYS A 365 17.27 -22.39 9.41
C LYS A 365 15.85 -22.65 9.84
N LEU A 366 14.92 -22.37 8.93
CA LEU A 366 13.51 -22.68 9.11
C LEU A 366 13.19 -24.06 8.53
N LYS A 367 12.51 -24.88 9.33
CA LYS A 367 11.80 -26.06 8.85
C LYS A 367 10.31 -25.85 9.04
N THR A 368 9.53 -26.06 7.98
CA THR A 368 8.07 -25.95 8.03
C THR A 368 7.43 -27.34 8.08
N ILE A 369 6.50 -27.55 9.00
CA ILE A 369 5.67 -28.76 9.09
C ILE A 369 4.19 -28.35 8.98
N PRO A 370 3.52 -28.65 7.85
CA PRO A 370 2.08 -28.48 7.75
C PRO A 370 1.36 -29.59 8.53
N LEU A 371 0.52 -29.21 9.49
CA LEU A 371 -0.29 -30.13 10.29
C LEU A 371 -1.64 -30.36 9.59
N VAL A 372 -1.59 -31.03 8.45
CA VAL A 372 -2.78 -31.28 7.61
C VAL A 372 -3.84 -32.03 8.40
N GLY A 373 -5.07 -31.50 8.40
CA GLY A 373 -6.20 -32.08 9.13
C GLY A 373 -6.22 -31.74 10.63
N SER A 374 -5.26 -30.95 11.13
CA SER A 374 -5.25 -30.47 12.50
C SER A 374 -6.02 -29.16 12.67
N ARG A 375 -6.48 -28.91 13.89
CA ARG A 375 -7.20 -27.69 14.29
C ARG A 375 -6.83 -27.26 15.70
N VAL A 376 -6.84 -25.96 15.96
CA VAL A 376 -6.83 -25.43 17.33
C VAL A 376 -8.24 -25.52 17.92
N THR A 377 -8.42 -26.24 19.02
CA THR A 377 -9.73 -26.46 19.67
C THR A 377 -9.95 -25.70 20.97
N ALA A 378 -8.91 -25.07 21.50
CA ALA A 378 -8.99 -24.21 22.67
C ALA A 378 -7.96 -23.08 22.58
N VAL A 379 -8.19 -21.99 23.32
CA VAL A 379 -7.27 -20.86 23.50
C VAL A 379 -7.38 -20.35 24.92
N GLU A 380 -6.30 -19.78 25.45
CA GLU A 380 -6.36 -18.98 26.68
C GLU A 380 -6.64 -17.52 26.32
N PHE A 381 -7.58 -16.89 27.03
CA PHE A 381 -7.88 -15.47 26.89
C PHE A 381 -7.30 -14.68 28.06
N HIS A 382 -6.55 -13.63 27.75
CA HIS A 382 -6.08 -12.63 28.71
C HIS A 382 -6.62 -11.26 28.34
N THR A 383 -6.88 -10.41 29.33
CA THR A 383 -7.18 -9.00 29.10
C THR A 383 -5.93 -8.15 29.38
N ASP A 384 -5.59 -7.24 28.48
CA ASP A 384 -4.61 -6.18 28.73
C ASP A 384 -5.37 -4.85 28.92
N PRO A 385 -5.70 -4.50 30.18
CA PRO A 385 -6.57 -3.38 30.49
C PRO A 385 -6.00 -2.02 30.06
N ARG A 386 -4.68 -1.92 29.82
CA ARG A 386 -4.02 -0.68 29.36
C ARG A 386 -4.41 -0.29 27.93
N TYR A 387 -4.74 -1.28 27.10
CA TYR A 387 -5.08 -1.08 25.69
C TYR A 387 -6.51 -1.52 25.38
N ASN A 388 -7.30 -1.85 26.40
CA ASN A 388 -8.65 -2.40 26.28
C ASN A 388 -8.73 -3.56 25.25
N ARG A 389 -7.71 -4.43 25.27
CA ARG A 389 -7.56 -5.52 24.30
C ARG A 389 -7.63 -6.88 24.97
N TRP A 390 -8.16 -7.85 24.26
CA TRP A 390 -8.13 -9.27 24.61
C TRP A 390 -6.98 -9.93 23.86
N ILE A 391 -6.34 -10.91 24.48
CA ILE A 391 -5.23 -11.66 23.89
C ILE A 391 -5.64 -13.13 23.88
N ALA A 392 -5.83 -13.72 22.70
CA ALA A 392 -6.08 -15.15 22.57
C ALA A 392 -4.77 -15.89 22.25
N GLN A 393 -4.45 -16.89 23.07
CA GLN A 393 -3.21 -17.64 22.98
C GLN A 393 -3.51 -19.11 22.71
N ALA A 394 -3.11 -19.59 21.53
CA ALA A 394 -3.10 -21.01 21.22
C ALA A 394 -1.86 -21.68 21.82
N LYS A 395 -2.01 -22.92 22.27
CA LYS A 395 -0.92 -23.75 22.81
C LYS A 395 -0.86 -25.09 22.09
N PRO A 396 0.29 -25.78 22.08
CA PRO A 396 0.43 -27.07 21.41
C PRO A 396 -0.60 -28.13 21.87
N GLN A 397 -0.94 -28.15 23.16
CA GLN A 397 -1.96 -29.06 23.72
C GLN A 397 -3.38 -28.79 23.22
N PHE A 398 -3.63 -27.63 22.62
CA PHE A 398 -4.94 -27.28 22.05
C PHE A 398 -5.09 -27.74 20.60
N ILE A 399 -4.11 -28.46 20.05
CA ILE A 399 -4.14 -28.95 18.67
C ILE A 399 -4.75 -30.36 18.62
N GLU A 400 -5.80 -30.54 17.82
CA GLU A 400 -6.42 -31.83 17.54
C GLU A 400 -6.33 -32.21 16.06
N PRO A 401 -5.96 -33.46 15.71
CA PRO A 401 -5.47 -34.49 16.63
C PRO A 401 -4.12 -34.08 17.25
N ALA A 402 -3.81 -34.68 18.40
CA ALA A 402 -2.56 -34.42 19.11
C ALA A 402 -1.34 -34.63 18.18
N LEU A 403 -0.31 -33.80 18.39
CA LEU A 403 0.92 -33.86 17.59
C LEU A 403 1.57 -35.24 17.68
N LYS A 404 2.02 -35.78 16.54
CA LYS A 404 2.76 -37.04 16.49
C LYS A 404 4.02 -36.93 17.39
N PRO A 405 4.42 -38.00 18.11
CA PRO A 405 5.62 -37.98 18.95
C PRO A 405 6.89 -37.53 18.22
N SER A 406 7.01 -37.84 16.93
CA SER A 406 8.13 -37.40 16.09
C SER A 406 8.14 -35.90 15.81
N VAL A 407 6.99 -35.24 15.76
CA VAL A 407 6.88 -33.77 15.60
C VAL A 407 7.21 -33.10 16.93
N VAL A 408 6.70 -33.63 18.05
CA VAL A 408 7.04 -33.14 19.39
C VAL A 408 8.54 -33.23 19.65
N LYS A 409 9.17 -34.37 19.33
CA LYS A 409 10.63 -34.53 19.45
C LYS A 409 11.42 -33.50 18.63
N GLN A 410 10.93 -33.14 17.44
CA GLN A 410 11.56 -32.12 16.61
C GLN A 410 11.36 -30.71 17.18
N ALA A 411 10.17 -30.39 17.69
CA ALA A 411 9.89 -29.10 18.31
C ALA A 411 10.76 -28.88 19.55
N LEU A 412 10.88 -29.89 20.42
CA LEU A 412 11.73 -29.85 21.61
C LEU A 412 13.24 -29.75 21.28
N ALA A 413 13.66 -30.23 20.10
CA ALA A 413 15.05 -30.14 19.66
C ALA A 413 15.40 -28.81 18.97
N ALA A 414 14.40 -28.08 18.44
CA ALA A 414 14.60 -26.82 17.74
C ALA A 414 14.99 -25.68 18.71
N ASP A 415 15.78 -24.71 18.24
CA ASP A 415 16.13 -23.50 19.00
C ASP A 415 14.94 -22.53 19.16
N ALA A 416 14.00 -22.56 18.22
CA ALA A 416 12.72 -21.89 18.31
C ALA A 416 11.61 -22.74 17.64
N THR A 417 10.40 -22.68 18.17
CA THR A 417 9.21 -23.23 17.52
C THR A 417 8.21 -22.12 17.25
N ILE A 418 7.70 -22.05 16.02
CA ILE A 418 6.75 -21.05 15.56
C ILE A 418 5.41 -21.75 15.34
N LEU A 419 4.42 -21.49 16.20
CA LEU A 419 3.06 -21.98 16.02
C LEU A 419 2.25 -20.95 15.24
N MET A 420 1.89 -21.31 14.01
CA MET A 420 1.04 -20.51 13.14
C MET A 420 -0.35 -21.12 13.06
N TRP A 421 -1.36 -20.29 13.34
CA TRP A 421 -2.76 -20.72 13.36
C TRP A 421 -3.70 -19.58 12.92
N PRO A 422 -4.93 -19.86 12.45
CA PRO A 422 -5.82 -18.86 11.86
C PRO A 422 -6.30 -17.75 12.82
N GLY A 423 -6.06 -17.87 14.12
CA GLY A 423 -6.62 -16.97 15.11
C GLY A 423 -8.11 -17.19 15.35
N THR A 424 -8.68 -16.36 16.21
CA THR A 424 -10.12 -16.29 16.46
C THR A 424 -10.79 -15.25 15.53
N ALA A 425 -12.11 -15.31 15.36
CA ALA A 425 -12.84 -14.19 14.75
C ALA A 425 -12.81 -12.98 15.68
N LYS A 426 -12.51 -11.79 15.14
CA LYS A 426 -12.49 -10.53 15.90
C LYS A 426 -13.89 -9.90 15.83
N PRO A 427 -14.62 -9.72 16.95
CA PRO A 427 -15.81 -8.88 16.96
C PRO A 427 -15.43 -7.44 16.58
N GLU A 428 -16.29 -6.72 15.86
CA GLU A 428 -16.00 -5.34 15.40
C GLU A 428 -15.65 -4.37 16.54
N GLN A 429 -16.06 -4.69 17.76
CA GLN A 429 -15.94 -3.83 18.95
C GLN A 429 -14.85 -4.28 19.93
N VAL A 430 -14.18 -5.42 19.69
CA VAL A 430 -13.18 -5.98 20.61
C VAL A 430 -11.86 -6.19 19.89
N MET A 431 -10.82 -5.46 20.31
CA MET A 431 -9.47 -5.69 19.81
C MET A 431 -8.95 -7.00 20.39
N ILE A 432 -8.84 -8.02 19.54
CA ILE A 432 -8.22 -9.30 19.92
C ILE A 432 -6.86 -9.39 19.25
N THR A 433 -5.82 -9.46 20.07
CA THR A 433 -4.46 -9.77 19.62
C THR A 433 -4.28 -11.28 19.74
N ASN A 434 -4.14 -11.96 18.61
CA ASN A 434 -3.83 -13.38 18.64
C ASN A 434 -2.29 -13.48 18.55
N GLY A 435 -1.64 -14.07 19.54
CA GLY A 435 -0.18 -14.27 19.52
C GLY A 435 0.73 -13.13 20.02
N GLY A 436 2.02 -13.50 20.09
CA GLY A 436 3.21 -12.86 20.67
C GLY A 436 4.18 -13.95 21.16
N VAL A 437 5.46 -13.64 21.40
CA VAL A 437 6.37 -14.58 22.09
C VAL A 437 5.75 -14.90 23.44
N THR A 438 5.44 -16.17 23.66
CA THR A 438 4.85 -16.61 24.92
C THR A 438 5.68 -17.75 25.49
N GLU A 439 6.23 -17.53 26.69
CA GLU A 439 6.90 -18.55 27.50
C GLU A 439 5.87 -19.56 28.03
N HIS A 440 5.34 -20.41 27.15
CA HIS A 440 4.58 -21.58 27.59
C HIS A 440 5.46 -22.81 27.47
N PRO A 441 5.53 -23.66 28.50
CA PRO A 441 6.20 -24.93 28.36
C PRO A 441 5.51 -25.71 27.24
N TRP A 442 6.31 -26.29 26.33
CA TRP A 442 5.78 -27.08 25.21
C TRP A 442 4.99 -28.31 25.70
N VAL A 443 5.33 -28.79 26.90
CA VAL A 443 4.67 -29.89 27.62
C VAL A 443 4.21 -29.38 29.00
N SER A 444 2.93 -29.55 29.33
CA SER A 444 2.41 -29.23 30.67
C SER A 444 3.14 -30.04 31.74
N GLY A 445 3.68 -29.36 32.77
CA GLY A 445 4.34 -30.01 33.91
C GLY A 445 5.82 -30.34 33.71
N ASP A 446 6.44 -29.97 32.59
CA ASP A 446 7.87 -30.12 32.37
C ASP A 446 8.60 -28.79 32.65
N GLU A 447 9.21 -28.69 33.83
CA GLU A 447 10.02 -27.54 34.28
C GLU A 447 11.44 -27.54 33.67
N SER A 448 11.79 -28.52 32.83
CA SER A 448 13.10 -28.59 32.22
C SER A 448 13.19 -27.71 30.96
N THR A 449 14.00 -26.65 31.04
CA THR A 449 14.59 -25.86 29.94
C THR A 449 13.92 -25.99 28.56
N HIS A 450 12.89 -25.18 28.26
CA HIS A 450 12.33 -25.12 26.90
C HIS A 450 12.94 -23.98 26.08
N ARG A 451 13.25 -24.30 24.82
CA ARG A 451 13.69 -23.39 23.76
C ARG A 451 12.46 -22.64 23.19
N ALA A 452 12.63 -21.38 22.78
CA ALA A 452 11.58 -20.39 22.51
C ALA A 452 10.32 -20.88 21.77
N LEU A 453 9.13 -20.44 22.20
CA LEU A 453 7.86 -20.61 21.47
C LEU A 453 7.33 -19.26 20.97
N TRP A 454 7.25 -19.09 19.65
CA TRP A 454 6.63 -17.96 18.97
C TRP A 454 5.22 -18.36 18.55
N VAL A 455 4.19 -17.76 19.15
CA VAL A 455 2.80 -18.02 18.74
C VAL A 455 2.36 -16.83 17.90
N SER A 456 2.05 -17.05 16.62
CA SER A 456 1.60 -15.97 15.74
C SER A 456 0.18 -16.21 15.28
N GLU A 457 -0.64 -15.15 15.35
CA GLU A 457 -1.87 -15.09 14.56
C GLU A 457 -1.57 -15.13 13.08
N GLY A 458 -2.45 -15.82 12.40
CA GLY A 458 -2.35 -16.00 10.99
C GLY A 458 -3.24 -15.13 10.10
N ASP A 459 -4.14 -14.30 10.60
CA ASP A 459 -5.01 -13.55 9.66
C ASP A 459 -4.23 -12.61 8.73
N ASN A 460 -3.26 -11.86 9.25
CA ASN A 460 -2.39 -11.01 8.43
C ASN A 460 -1.18 -11.80 7.89
N MET A 461 -0.50 -12.58 8.74
CA MET A 461 0.68 -13.34 8.33
C MET A 461 0.38 -14.54 7.42
N LEU A 462 -0.88 -15.01 7.35
CA LEU A 462 -1.31 -16.07 6.43
C LEU A 462 -2.06 -15.56 5.20
N ARG A 463 -2.65 -14.35 5.22
CA ARG A 463 -3.19 -13.73 3.99
C ARG A 463 -2.10 -13.05 3.18
N ASP A 464 -1.19 -12.34 3.85
CA ASP A 464 -0.22 -11.46 3.20
C ASP A 464 1.25 -11.93 3.39
N GLY A 465 1.50 -12.93 4.23
CA GLY A 465 2.84 -13.35 4.66
C GLY A 465 3.31 -12.55 5.89
N GLY A 466 4.06 -13.18 6.80
CA GLY A 466 4.71 -12.44 7.88
C GLY A 466 5.82 -11.53 7.37
N SER A 467 6.20 -10.47 8.08
CA SER A 467 7.29 -9.58 7.65
C SER A 467 8.65 -10.03 8.18
N ALA A 468 9.76 -9.56 7.60
CA ALA A 468 11.09 -9.85 8.14
C ALA A 468 11.28 -9.14 9.49
N LEU A 469 10.69 -7.95 9.63
CA LEU A 469 10.59 -7.16 10.85
C LEU A 469 9.90 -7.94 11.97
N PHE A 470 8.83 -8.68 11.67
CA PHE A 470 8.15 -9.52 12.66
C PHE A 470 9.10 -10.55 13.28
N TYR A 471 9.94 -11.22 12.48
CA TYR A 471 10.89 -12.19 13.05
C TYR A 471 11.99 -11.51 13.87
N HIS A 472 12.40 -10.29 13.51
CA HIS A 472 13.29 -9.49 14.35
C HIS A 472 12.62 -9.06 15.65
N HIS A 473 11.34 -8.69 15.62
CA HIS A 473 10.55 -8.37 16.81
C HIS A 473 10.49 -9.55 17.77
N GLU A 474 10.09 -10.72 17.28
CA GLU A 474 10.00 -11.94 18.10
C GLU A 474 11.38 -12.39 18.61
N PHE A 475 12.43 -12.26 17.79
CA PHE A 475 13.79 -12.56 18.20
C PHE A 475 14.31 -11.57 19.26
N PHE A 476 13.97 -10.28 19.17
CA PHE A 476 14.32 -9.27 20.16
C PHE A 476 13.76 -9.63 21.54
N HIS A 477 12.49 -10.04 21.63
CA HIS A 477 11.89 -10.48 22.92
C HIS A 477 12.65 -11.64 23.54
N LEU A 478 13.15 -12.58 22.72
CA LEU A 478 14.01 -13.64 23.25
C LEU A 478 15.28 -13.04 23.85
N VAL A 479 16.00 -12.26 23.05
CA VAL A 479 17.28 -11.64 23.44
C VAL A 479 17.14 -10.78 24.70
N GLU A 480 16.06 -10.01 24.81
CA GLU A 480 15.72 -9.24 26.00
C GLU A 480 15.78 -10.10 27.26
N TRP A 481 15.13 -11.26 27.24
CA TRP A 481 15.04 -12.13 28.42
C TRP A 481 16.33 -12.91 28.68
N GLY A 482 17.08 -13.27 27.63
CA GLY A 482 18.31 -14.05 27.78
C GLY A 482 19.53 -13.25 28.25
N TYR A 483 19.59 -11.94 27.96
CA TYR A 483 20.80 -11.13 28.13
C TYR A 483 20.69 -10.02 29.17
N TYR A 484 19.49 -9.60 29.56
CA TYR A 484 19.34 -8.53 30.55
C TYR A 484 18.97 -9.10 31.93
N ASP A 485 19.77 -8.74 32.95
CA ASP A 485 19.55 -9.09 34.37
C ASP A 485 18.25 -8.50 34.94
N ARG A 486 17.58 -7.62 34.20
CA ARG A 486 16.24 -7.09 34.45
C ARG A 486 15.51 -7.08 33.10
N PRO A 487 14.16 -7.18 33.05
CA PRO A 487 13.43 -6.96 31.81
C PRO A 487 13.86 -5.59 31.29
N PHE A 488 14.03 -5.45 29.97
CA PHE A 488 14.23 -4.12 29.40
C PHE A 488 13.12 -3.24 30.00
N PRO A 489 13.44 -2.08 30.59
CA PRO A 489 12.43 -1.28 31.25
C PRO A 489 11.27 -1.14 30.28
N LYS A 490 10.03 -1.40 30.73
CA LYS A 490 8.85 -1.25 29.84
C LYS A 490 8.77 0.17 29.26
N GLU A 491 9.45 1.11 29.92
CA GLU A 491 9.76 2.51 29.59
C GLU A 491 10.70 2.70 28.36
N ASP A 492 11.37 1.63 27.92
CA ASP A 492 12.34 1.65 26.81
C ASP A 492 11.90 0.71 25.65
N HIS A 493 10.69 0.16 25.74
CA HIS A 493 10.13 -0.74 24.72
C HIS A 493 9.80 -0.01 23.40
N GLN A 494 9.76 -0.76 22.30
CA GLN A 494 9.46 -0.30 20.94
C GLN A 494 8.16 0.52 20.74
N GLY A 495 7.19 0.43 21.66
CA GLY A 495 5.97 1.26 21.64
C GLY A 495 6.14 2.66 22.26
N GLN A 496 7.33 2.96 22.77
CA GLN A 496 7.67 4.22 23.42
C GLN A 496 8.15 5.26 22.40
N ASN A 497 7.91 6.54 22.70
CA ASN A 497 8.48 7.63 21.93
C ASN A 497 10.01 7.57 21.99
N ARG A 498 10.68 7.84 20.86
CA ARG A 498 12.14 7.89 20.76
C ARG A 498 12.85 8.67 21.88
N SER A 499 12.19 9.70 22.41
CA SER A 499 12.69 10.52 23.53
C SER A 499 12.90 9.75 24.84
N THR A 500 12.36 8.54 24.97
CA THR A 500 12.51 7.70 26.16
C THR A 500 13.62 6.66 26.02
N TRP A 501 14.08 6.38 24.80
CA TRP A 501 15.15 5.40 24.57
C TRP A 501 16.49 5.87 25.19
N PRO A 502 17.40 4.95 25.52
CA PRO A 502 18.74 5.29 25.98
C PRO A 502 19.44 6.29 25.05
N ARG A 503 20.15 7.27 25.63
CA ARG A 503 20.73 8.41 24.90
C ARG A 503 21.73 8.02 23.83
N ASP A 504 22.39 6.88 23.99
CA ASP A 504 23.37 6.36 23.05
C ASP A 504 22.73 5.70 21.82
N TYR A 505 21.43 5.38 21.87
CA TYR A 505 20.68 4.98 20.68
C TYR A 505 20.57 6.18 19.75
N THR A 506 20.61 5.96 18.44
CA THR A 506 20.53 7.02 17.41
C THR A 506 19.42 6.79 16.40
N GLY A 507 18.79 5.61 16.43
CA GLY A 507 17.75 5.17 15.50
C GLY A 507 16.42 5.87 15.70
N THR A 508 15.50 5.73 14.75
CA THR A 508 14.16 6.32 14.83
C THR A 508 13.03 5.34 14.55
N THR A 509 13.35 4.13 14.10
CA THR A 509 12.38 3.08 13.78
C THR A 509 12.54 1.83 14.65
N GLU A 510 11.57 0.91 14.57
CA GLU A 510 11.58 -0.35 15.30
C GLU A 510 12.85 -1.17 14.99
N PHE A 511 13.18 -1.32 13.71
CA PHE A 511 14.38 -2.07 13.35
C PHE A 511 15.68 -1.38 13.77
N ASP A 512 15.77 -0.05 13.71
CA ASP A 512 16.99 0.64 14.17
C ASP A 512 17.26 0.36 15.66
N PHE A 513 16.20 0.21 16.46
CA PHE A 513 16.28 -0.16 17.86
C PHE A 513 16.76 -1.61 18.04
N TYR A 514 16.25 -2.56 17.25
CA TYR A 514 16.71 -3.94 17.28
C TYR A 514 18.17 -4.08 16.83
N GLU A 515 18.52 -3.48 15.69
CA GLU A 515 19.88 -3.46 15.15
C GLU A 515 20.87 -2.94 16.20
N GLN A 516 20.58 -1.81 16.84
CA GLN A 516 21.45 -1.25 17.86
C GLN A 516 21.50 -2.09 19.13
N SER A 517 20.38 -2.69 19.53
CA SER A 517 20.36 -3.61 20.67
C SER A 517 21.26 -4.80 20.44
N TYR A 518 21.19 -5.43 19.25
CA TYR A 518 22.08 -6.53 18.89
C TYR A 518 23.55 -6.10 18.90
N LEU A 519 23.88 -5.03 18.18
CA LEU A 519 25.26 -4.58 18.00
C LEU A 519 25.93 -4.12 19.29
N LYS A 520 25.21 -3.42 20.17
CA LYS A 520 25.80 -2.80 21.36
C LYS A 520 25.77 -3.68 22.60
N HIS A 521 24.75 -4.52 22.75
CA HIS A 521 24.50 -5.21 24.02
C HIS A 521 24.62 -6.72 23.94
N VAL A 522 24.52 -7.29 22.74
CA VAL A 522 24.35 -8.73 22.60
C VAL A 522 25.56 -9.37 21.94
N LEU A 523 25.94 -8.86 20.77
CA LEU A 523 27.12 -9.35 20.05
C LEU A 523 28.42 -9.23 20.85
N PRO A 524 28.69 -8.13 21.58
CA PRO A 524 29.92 -8.01 22.37
C PRO A 524 30.05 -9.01 23.53
N VAL A 525 28.94 -9.60 23.98
CA VAL A 525 28.92 -10.52 25.13
C VAL A 525 29.39 -11.91 24.72
N ASP A 526 28.80 -12.47 23.68
CA ASP A 526 29.10 -13.84 23.23
C ASP A 526 28.80 -14.09 21.75
N ASN A 527 28.56 -13.03 20.96
CA ASN A 527 28.21 -13.12 19.56
C ASN A 527 27.00 -14.03 19.27
N LEU A 528 26.01 -14.04 20.18
CA LEU A 528 24.82 -14.90 20.10
C LEU A 528 25.12 -16.41 20.21
N ALA A 529 26.33 -16.80 20.65
CA ALA A 529 26.76 -18.19 20.72
C ALA A 529 26.12 -18.97 21.89
N ARG A 530 25.80 -18.33 23.03
CA ARG A 530 25.30 -19.00 24.25
C ARG A 530 23.82 -18.79 24.52
N MET A 531 23.01 -18.51 23.50
CA MET A 531 21.54 -18.44 23.65
C MET A 531 20.95 -19.77 24.13
N GLU A 532 21.01 -20.01 25.44
CA GLU A 532 20.24 -21.01 26.18
C GLU A 532 19.05 -20.30 26.80
N TRP A 533 17.90 -20.39 26.14
CA TRP A 533 16.64 -19.89 26.65
C TRP A 533 16.16 -20.82 27.76
N LYS A 534 16.12 -20.36 29.01
CA LYS A 534 15.52 -21.11 30.11
C LYS A 534 14.23 -20.42 30.52
N SER A 535 13.09 -20.94 30.06
CA SER A 535 11.78 -20.44 30.47
C SER A 535 11.57 -20.68 31.96
N SER A 536 11.90 -19.69 32.78
CA SER A 536 11.37 -19.55 34.13
C SER A 536 11.60 -18.12 34.59
N LYS A 537 10.53 -17.46 35.00
CA LYS A 537 10.55 -16.19 35.73
C LYS A 537 11.38 -16.25 37.03
N THR A 538 11.95 -17.39 37.40
CA THR A 538 12.64 -17.65 38.67
C THR A 538 14.15 -17.82 38.57
N TRP A 539 14.75 -18.08 37.39
CA TRP A 539 16.18 -18.44 37.32
C TRP A 539 17.06 -17.53 36.45
N LEU A 540 16.50 -16.67 35.59
CA LEU A 540 17.30 -15.71 34.81
C LEU A 540 17.98 -14.63 35.68
N TYR A 541 17.38 -14.27 36.83
CA TYR A 541 17.93 -13.26 37.74
C TYR A 541 19.13 -13.71 38.60
N LYS A 542 19.62 -14.96 38.48
CA LYS A 542 20.64 -15.50 39.41
C LYS A 542 22.01 -15.82 38.82
N LYS A 543 22.22 -15.68 37.52
CA LYS A 543 23.58 -15.76 36.97
C LYS A 543 24.17 -14.36 36.93
N LYS A 544 24.79 -13.94 38.04
CA LYS A 544 25.80 -12.88 38.03
C LYS A 544 26.73 -13.14 36.84
N LEU A 545 26.67 -12.28 35.82
CA LEU A 545 27.85 -12.02 35.04
C LEU A 545 28.86 -11.42 36.03
N ASP A 546 29.91 -12.17 36.34
CA ASP A 546 31.00 -11.65 37.15
C ASP A 546 31.49 -10.38 36.46
N LYS A 547 31.38 -9.25 37.18
CA LYS A 547 31.92 -7.96 36.77
C LYS A 547 33.35 -8.17 36.25
N ARG A 548 33.58 -7.86 34.98
CA ARG A 548 34.90 -7.48 34.48
C ARG A 548 34.85 -6.05 34.02
#